data_AF-K6V0J9-F1
#
_entry.id   AF-K6V0J9-F1
#
_cell.length_a   1.000
_cell.length_b   1.000
_cell.length_c   1.000
_cell.angle_alpha   90.00
_cell.angle_beta   90.00
_cell.angle_gamma   90.00
#
_symmetry.space_group_name_H-M   'P 1'
#
loop_
_entity.id
_entity.type
_entity.pdbx_description
1 polymer ?
#
loop_
_entity_poly.entity_id
_entity_poly.type
_entity_poly.pdbx_seq_one_letter_code
_entity_poly.pdbx_strand_id
1 'polypeptide(L)'
;MATPSEISLEEAAEDVKLHKIHDEEFFSELDKFSTFDQFCNGIRRNVRFNPKKVEDVCIKLIRHLYRLSKANSPKHSNYCNYIRYWLFEQIGVLCTSESGSIGDEAFFKELIDTWKQFNMLILRNKCSPEEIKGVKLSELKKRIFSVYLF
;
A
#
# COMPACT_ATOMS: atom_id res chain seq x y z
N MET A 1 23.65 -0.76 9.83
CA MET A 1 23.42 -0.91 11.28
C MET A 1 22.21 -0.06 11.58
N ALA A 2 21.04 -0.67 11.83
CA ALA A 2 19.82 0.06 12.14
C ALA A 2 20.05 0.88 13.43
N THR A 3 19.54 2.11 13.45
CA THR A 3 19.68 2.97 14.63
C THR A 3 18.80 2.45 15.77
N PRO A 4 19.16 2.68 17.05
CA PRO A 4 18.39 2.19 18.21
C PRO A 4 16.90 2.58 18.19
N SER A 5 16.54 3.67 17.49
CA SER A 5 15.16 4.11 17.30
C SER A 5 14.35 3.26 16.31
N GLU A 6 14.99 2.66 15.30
CA GLU A 6 14.28 1.82 14.30
C GLU A 6 13.94 0.45 14.87
N ILE A 7 14.84 -0.13 15.66
CA ILE A 7 14.62 -1.39 16.38
C ILE A 7 13.46 -1.23 17.38
N SER A 8 13.45 -0.14 18.16
CA SER A 8 12.35 0.14 19.10
C SER A 8 11.00 0.36 18.41
N LEU A 9 11.02 0.87 17.18
CA LEU A 9 9.80 1.06 16.39
C LEU A 9 9.31 -0.29 15.87
N GLU A 10 10.18 -1.12 15.30
CA GLU A 10 9.82 -2.45 14.78
C GLU A 10 9.33 -3.40 15.89
N GLU A 11 9.92 -3.36 17.08
CA GLU A 11 9.47 -4.11 18.25
C GLU A 11 8.13 -3.60 18.79
N ALA A 12 7.97 -2.27 18.91
CA ALA A 12 6.67 -1.67 19.21
C ALA A 12 5.64 -2.05 18.13
N ALA A 13 6.10 -2.34 16.91
CA ALA A 13 5.24 -2.69 15.80
C ALA A 13 4.53 -4.04 16.04
N GLU A 14 5.36 -5.02 16.37
CA GLU A 14 4.92 -6.38 16.64
C GLU A 14 4.07 -6.45 17.90
N ASP A 15 4.40 -5.67 18.93
CA ASP A 15 3.75 -5.68 20.24
C ASP A 15 2.28 -5.24 20.16
N VAL A 16 1.96 -4.18 19.38
CA VAL A 16 0.56 -3.77 19.16
C VAL A 16 -0.12 -4.53 18.01
N LYS A 17 0.46 -5.65 17.55
CA LYS A 17 -0.08 -6.48 16.44
C LYS A 17 -0.42 -5.66 15.20
N LEU A 18 0.45 -4.74 14.81
CA LEU A 18 0.24 -3.84 13.66
C LEU A 18 -0.09 -4.55 12.36
N HIS A 19 0.49 -5.73 12.16
CA HIS A 19 0.18 -6.63 11.05
C HIS A 19 -1.29 -7.13 11.01
N LYS A 20 -2.09 -6.87 12.06
CA LYS A 20 -3.49 -7.32 12.24
C LYS A 20 -4.55 -6.22 12.24
N ILE A 21 -4.17 -4.95 12.04
CA ILE A 21 -5.13 -3.82 12.13
C ILE A 21 -5.93 -3.63 10.83
N HIS A 22 -5.56 -4.37 9.79
CA HIS A 22 -6.42 -4.65 8.67
C HIS A 22 -7.68 -5.34 9.19
N ASP A 23 -8.87 -4.79 8.91
CA ASP A 23 -10.14 -5.48 9.12
C ASP A 23 -9.97 -6.89 8.52
N GLU A 24 -9.80 -7.89 9.39
CA GLU A 24 -9.39 -9.23 8.97
C GLU A 24 -10.41 -9.75 7.98
N GLU A 25 -11.68 -9.40 8.11
CA GLU A 25 -12.71 -9.73 7.15
C GLU A 25 -12.45 -9.06 5.79
N PHE A 26 -12.17 -7.74 5.75
CA PHE A 26 -11.89 -6.98 4.51
C PHE A 26 -10.62 -7.43 3.77
N PHE A 27 -9.61 -7.94 4.49
CA PHE A 27 -8.34 -8.36 3.91
C PHE A 27 -8.15 -9.88 3.77
N SER A 28 -8.95 -10.71 4.45
CA SER A 28 -8.84 -12.19 4.40
C SER A 28 -9.38 -12.81 3.12
N GLU A 29 -10.38 -12.20 2.50
CA GLU A 29 -10.99 -12.71 1.27
C GLU A 29 -10.75 -11.74 0.11
N LEU A 30 -9.66 -11.96 -0.62
CA LEU A 30 -9.49 -11.35 -1.94
C LEU A 30 -10.27 -12.18 -2.96
N ASP A 31 -11.11 -11.51 -3.76
CA ASP A 31 -11.80 -12.13 -4.89
C ASP A 31 -10.78 -12.91 -5.76
N LYS A 32 -11.09 -14.18 -6.09
CA LYS A 32 -10.24 -15.00 -6.97
C LYS A 32 -10.29 -14.44 -8.39
N PHE A 33 -9.15 -13.94 -8.88
CA PHE A 33 -8.94 -13.38 -10.23
C PHE A 33 -9.98 -12.33 -10.63
N SER A 34 -9.56 -11.07 -10.65
CA SER A 34 -10.43 -10.00 -11.14
C SER A 34 -10.08 -9.70 -12.59
N THR A 35 -11.09 -9.42 -13.42
CA THR A 35 -10.85 -8.78 -14.73
C THR A 35 -10.10 -7.46 -14.58
N PHE A 36 -10.13 -6.86 -13.38
CA PHE A 36 -9.37 -5.66 -13.04
C PHE A 36 -7.87 -5.91 -12.83
N ASP A 37 -7.40 -7.15 -12.68
CA ASP A 37 -5.96 -7.44 -12.57
C ASP A 37 -5.17 -6.92 -13.79
N GLN A 38 -5.85 -6.75 -14.94
CA GLN A 38 -5.28 -6.15 -16.15
C GLN A 38 -4.80 -4.69 -15.98
N PHE A 39 -5.27 -3.96 -14.96
CA PHE A 39 -4.76 -2.63 -14.62
C PHE A 39 -3.27 -2.68 -14.22
N CYS A 40 -2.79 -3.84 -13.78
CA CYS A 40 -1.39 -4.07 -13.42
C CYS A 40 -0.53 -4.54 -14.59
N ASN A 41 -1.11 -4.71 -15.78
CA ASN A 41 -0.37 -5.12 -16.96
C ASN A 41 0.72 -4.09 -17.29
N GLY A 42 1.98 -4.53 -17.29
CA GLY A 42 3.10 -3.68 -17.64
C GLY A 42 3.86 -3.08 -16.45
N ILE A 43 3.42 -3.30 -15.20
CA ILE A 43 4.11 -2.84 -13.98
C ILE A 43 5.47 -3.53 -13.70
N ARG A 44 6.03 -4.19 -14.70
CA ARG A 44 7.24 -5.03 -14.61
C ARG A 44 8.52 -4.27 -14.93
N ARG A 45 8.49 -2.94 -15.08
CA ARG A 45 9.64 -2.16 -15.55
C ARG A 45 10.42 -1.55 -14.39
N ASN A 46 11.18 -2.37 -13.67
CA ASN A 46 12.31 -1.89 -12.86
C ASN A 46 13.32 -2.99 -12.61
N VAL A 47 14.58 -2.79 -13.03
CA VAL A 47 15.68 -3.76 -12.87
C VAL A 47 16.12 -3.90 -11.40
N ARG A 48 15.76 -2.93 -10.54
CA ARG A 48 16.14 -2.86 -9.11
C ARG A 48 15.27 -3.73 -8.19
N PHE A 49 14.01 -4.00 -8.55
CA PHE A 49 13.06 -4.74 -7.71
C PHE A 49 12.54 -5.97 -8.45
N ASN A 50 12.17 -7.02 -7.71
CA ASN A 50 11.64 -8.23 -8.34
C ASN A 50 10.30 -7.92 -9.04
N PRO A 51 10.22 -8.01 -10.38
CA PRO A 51 9.02 -7.60 -11.13
C PRO A 51 7.77 -8.40 -10.74
N LYS A 52 7.93 -9.69 -10.37
CA LYS A 52 6.81 -10.52 -9.92
C LYS A 52 6.25 -10.05 -8.58
N LYS A 53 7.10 -9.57 -7.67
CA LYS A 53 6.65 -9.04 -6.37
C LYS A 53 5.94 -7.70 -6.54
N VAL A 54 6.44 -6.83 -7.41
CA VAL A 54 5.78 -5.54 -7.73
C VAL A 54 4.40 -5.77 -8.35
N GLU A 55 4.32 -6.70 -9.31
CA GLU A 55 3.05 -7.10 -9.93
C GLU A 55 2.07 -7.69 -8.92
N ASP A 56 2.53 -8.56 -8.02
CA ASP A 56 1.70 -9.13 -6.95
C ASP A 56 1.13 -8.03 -6.01
N VAL A 57 1.95 -7.05 -5.63
CA VAL A 57 1.49 -5.90 -4.84
C VAL A 57 0.44 -5.09 -5.59
N CYS A 58 0.62 -4.85 -6.89
CA CYS A 58 -0.37 -4.15 -7.70
C CYS A 58 -1.70 -4.92 -7.78
N ILE A 59 -1.65 -6.23 -8.04
CA ILE A 59 -2.85 -7.07 -8.15
C ILE A 59 -3.64 -7.04 -6.83
N LYS A 60 -2.95 -7.18 -5.70
CA LYS A 60 -3.56 -7.10 -4.38
C LYS A 60 -4.18 -5.72 -4.12
N LEU A 61 -3.47 -4.64 -4.47
CA LEU A 61 -3.99 -3.26 -4.38
C LEU A 61 -5.32 -3.12 -5.14
N ILE A 62 -5.36 -3.53 -6.41
CA ILE A 62 -6.55 -3.43 -7.25
C ILE A 62 -7.71 -4.25 -6.68
N ARG A 63 -7.45 -5.45 -6.15
CA ARG A 63 -8.50 -6.27 -5.55
C ARG A 63 -9.05 -5.66 -4.26
N HIS A 64 -8.20 -5.06 -3.42
CA HIS A 64 -8.67 -4.30 -2.25
C HIS A 64 -9.53 -3.10 -2.66
N LEU A 65 -9.12 -2.35 -3.68
CA LEU A 65 -9.90 -1.23 -4.22
C LEU A 65 -11.22 -1.72 -4.84
N TYR A 66 -11.22 -2.84 -5.53
CA TYR A 66 -12.46 -3.43 -6.05
C TYR A 66 -13.41 -3.84 -4.93
N ARG A 67 -12.89 -4.47 -3.86
CA ARG A 67 -13.71 -4.80 -2.68
C ARG A 67 -14.26 -3.54 -2.01
N LEU A 68 -13.47 -2.47 -1.93
CA LEU A 68 -13.91 -1.17 -1.45
C LEU A 68 -15.09 -0.62 -2.27
N SER A 69 -15.08 -0.82 -3.59
CA SER A 69 -16.18 -0.39 -4.47
C SER A 69 -17.53 -1.03 -4.12
N LYS A 70 -17.51 -2.21 -3.50
CA LYS A 70 -18.69 -2.95 -3.02
C LYS A 70 -19.09 -2.62 -1.58
N ALA A 71 -18.24 -1.90 -0.83
CA ALA A 71 -18.46 -1.61 0.58
C ALA A 71 -19.46 -0.46 0.79
N ASN A 72 -20.24 -0.54 1.88
CA ASN A 72 -21.20 0.50 2.25
C ASN A 72 -20.53 1.77 2.79
N SER A 73 -21.22 2.91 2.61
CA SER A 73 -20.71 4.27 2.82
C SER A 73 -20.04 4.57 4.18
N PRO A 74 -20.52 4.12 5.36
CA PRO A 74 -19.94 4.59 6.61
C PRO A 74 -18.54 4.05 6.89
N LYS A 75 -18.15 2.92 6.30
CA LYS A 75 -16.80 2.33 6.47
C LYS A 75 -15.85 2.61 5.31
N HIS A 76 -16.36 3.13 4.19
CA HIS A 76 -15.58 3.32 2.96
C HIS A 76 -14.33 4.19 3.17
N SER A 77 -14.45 5.30 3.91
CA SER A 77 -13.30 6.18 4.19
C SER A 77 -12.23 5.49 5.04
N ASN A 78 -12.64 4.69 6.04
CA ASN A 78 -11.72 3.95 6.90
C ASN A 78 -10.99 2.86 6.10
N TYR A 79 -11.72 2.10 5.28
CA TYR A 79 -11.13 1.10 4.40
C TYR A 79 -10.17 1.71 3.38
N CYS A 80 -10.51 2.87 2.81
CA CYS A 80 -9.59 3.59 1.93
C CYS A 80 -8.28 3.98 2.65
N ASN A 81 -8.36 4.44 3.91
CA ASN A 81 -7.19 4.73 4.73
C ASN A 81 -6.36 3.47 4.99
N TYR A 82 -6.98 2.35 5.35
CA TYR A 82 -6.28 1.08 5.55
C TYR A 82 -5.55 0.59 4.30
N ILE A 83 -6.17 0.73 3.11
CA ILE A 83 -5.50 0.38 1.84
C ILE A 83 -4.24 1.22 1.61
N ARG A 84 -4.22 2.51 2.01
CA ARG A 84 -3.01 3.34 1.91
C ARG A 84 -1.89 2.81 2.80
N TYR A 85 -2.20 2.52 4.08
CA TYR A 85 -1.21 2.01 5.01
C TYR A 85 -0.70 0.62 4.62
N TRP A 86 -1.61 -0.27 4.20
CA TRP A 86 -1.26 -1.57 3.65
C TRP A 86 -0.27 -1.42 2.47
N LEU A 87 -0.51 -0.49 1.54
CA LEU A 87 0.38 -0.26 0.41
C LEU A 87 1.78 0.19 0.89
N PHE A 88 1.85 1.08 1.88
CA PHE A 88 3.13 1.53 2.45
C PHE A 88 3.89 0.40 3.13
N GLU A 89 3.20 -0.50 3.84
CA GLU A 89 3.79 -1.72 4.41
C GLU A 89 4.37 -2.61 3.31
N GLN A 90 3.63 -2.86 2.23
CA GLN A 90 4.12 -3.66 1.10
C GLN A 90 5.34 -3.02 0.43
N ILE A 91 5.37 -1.70 0.30
CA ILE A 91 6.52 -0.98 -0.23
C ILE A 91 7.74 -1.12 0.68
N GLY A 92 7.56 -1.06 2.01
CA GLY A 92 8.63 -1.31 2.96
C GLY A 92 9.24 -2.71 2.84
N VAL A 93 8.43 -3.71 2.48
CA VAL A 93 8.90 -5.07 2.19
C VAL A 93 9.65 -5.16 0.86
N LEU A 94 9.24 -4.39 -0.15
CA LEU A 94 9.89 -4.35 -1.47
C LEU A 94 11.22 -3.57 -1.43
N CYS A 95 11.28 -2.47 -0.69
CA CYS A 95 12.42 -1.56 -0.62
C CYS A 95 13.27 -1.84 0.63
N THR A 96 14.20 -2.78 0.54
CA THR A 96 15.11 -3.12 1.66
C THR A 96 16.31 -2.18 1.81
N SER A 97 16.55 -1.25 0.87
CA SER A 97 17.66 -0.29 0.94
C SER A 97 17.18 1.12 1.32
N GLU A 98 17.79 1.71 2.36
CA GLU A 98 17.43 3.01 2.96
C GLU A 98 17.69 4.26 2.09
N SER A 99 18.30 4.13 0.91
CA SER A 99 19.00 5.25 0.28
C SER A 99 18.26 6.03 -0.83
N GLY A 100 16.93 5.93 -0.92
CA GLY A 100 16.14 6.67 -1.93
C GLY A 100 14.80 7.18 -1.43
N SER A 101 14.31 8.28 -2.00
CA SER A 101 12.90 8.66 -1.85
C SER A 101 12.05 7.67 -2.63
N ILE A 102 11.11 7.02 -1.94
CA ILE A 102 10.19 6.05 -2.56
C ILE A 102 9.30 6.73 -3.59
N GLY A 103 8.92 7.98 -3.35
CA GLY A 103 8.12 8.78 -4.28
C GLY A 103 8.77 8.94 -5.65
N ASP A 104 10.08 8.79 -5.73
CA ASP A 104 10.86 8.95 -6.95
C ASP A 104 11.14 7.60 -7.66
N GLU A 105 10.78 6.47 -7.03
CA GLU A 105 10.93 5.15 -7.64
C GLU A 105 9.85 4.92 -8.71
N ALA A 106 10.26 4.51 -9.91
CA ALA A 106 9.34 4.36 -11.03
C ALA A 106 8.20 3.36 -10.76
N PHE A 107 8.45 2.27 -10.01
CA PHE A 107 7.39 1.31 -9.66
C PHE A 107 6.34 1.94 -8.73
N PHE A 108 6.75 2.84 -7.83
CA PHE A 108 5.82 3.51 -6.92
C PHE A 108 4.91 4.44 -7.70
N LYS A 109 5.47 5.22 -8.63
CA LYS A 109 4.68 6.04 -9.56
C LYS A 109 3.66 5.21 -10.34
N GLU A 110 4.07 4.04 -10.86
CA GLU A 110 3.15 3.15 -11.60
C GLU A 110 2.02 2.60 -10.72
N LEU A 111 2.28 2.26 -9.45
CA LEU A 111 1.26 1.84 -8.48
C LEU A 111 0.24 2.97 -8.22
N ILE A 112 0.73 4.21 -8.04
CA ILE A 112 -0.13 5.38 -7.79
C ILE A 112 -0.93 5.74 -9.04
N ASP A 113 -0.33 5.72 -10.23
CA ASP A 113 -1.02 5.98 -11.49
C ASP A 113 -2.13 4.94 -11.73
N THR A 114 -1.84 3.67 -11.45
CA THR A 114 -2.82 2.57 -11.50
C THR A 114 -3.99 2.80 -10.54
N TRP A 115 -3.70 3.18 -9.28
CA TRP A 115 -4.74 3.54 -8.32
C TRP A 115 -5.57 4.73 -8.81
N LYS A 116 -4.95 5.83 -9.27
CA LYS A 116 -5.66 7.00 -9.79
C LYS A 116 -6.64 6.62 -10.90
N GLN A 117 -6.21 5.81 -11.86
CA GLN A 117 -7.06 5.30 -12.93
C GLN A 117 -8.25 4.49 -12.39
N PHE A 118 -7.99 3.54 -11.48
CA PHE A 118 -9.05 2.73 -10.88
C PHE A 118 -10.04 3.58 -10.06
N ASN A 119 -9.54 4.56 -9.31
CA ASN A 119 -10.36 5.47 -8.51
C ASN A 119 -11.31 6.31 -9.38
N MET A 120 -10.81 6.78 -10.53
CA MET A 120 -11.61 7.53 -11.49
C MET A 120 -12.69 6.64 -12.15
N LEU A 121 -12.30 5.46 -12.64
CA LEU A 121 -13.18 4.62 -13.45
C LEU A 121 -14.18 3.80 -12.62
N ILE A 122 -13.79 3.32 -11.45
CA ILE A 122 -14.56 2.36 -10.66
C ILE A 122 -15.07 2.97 -9.35
N LEU A 123 -14.22 3.70 -8.62
CA LEU A 123 -14.58 4.24 -7.29
C LEU A 123 -15.26 5.61 -7.31
N ARG A 124 -15.42 6.23 -8.48
CA ARG A 124 -16.04 7.56 -8.66
C ARG A 124 -15.38 8.62 -7.76
N ASN A 125 -14.05 8.60 -7.68
CA ASN A 125 -13.23 9.52 -6.90
C ASN A 125 -13.41 9.46 -5.37
N LYS A 126 -13.94 8.35 -4.83
CA LYS A 126 -14.16 8.19 -3.39
C LYS A 126 -12.93 7.73 -2.60
N CYS A 127 -11.85 7.30 -3.27
CA CYS A 127 -10.64 6.82 -2.62
C CYS A 127 -9.40 7.14 -3.45
N SER A 128 -8.89 8.36 -3.30
CA SER A 128 -7.68 8.80 -3.99
C SER A 128 -6.41 8.31 -3.28
N PRO A 129 -5.36 7.92 -4.03
CA PRO A 129 -4.06 7.65 -3.42
C PRO A 129 -3.49 8.93 -2.78
N GLU A 130 -2.60 8.75 -1.81
CA GLU A 130 -1.82 9.86 -1.27
C GLU A 130 -0.69 10.23 -2.23
N GLU A 131 -0.48 11.53 -2.45
CA GLU A 131 0.64 12.03 -3.23
C GLU A 131 1.86 12.19 -2.34
N ILE A 132 2.73 11.20 -2.34
CA ILE A 132 4.02 11.26 -1.62
C ILE A 132 5.14 11.53 -2.62
N LYS A 133 5.72 12.74 -2.56
CA LYS A 133 6.88 13.15 -3.36
C LYS A 133 8.02 13.52 -2.42
N GLY A 134 9.23 13.04 -2.68
CA GLY A 134 10.39 13.30 -1.81
C GLY A 134 10.34 12.60 -0.44
N VAL A 135 9.31 11.76 -0.20
CA VAL A 135 9.14 11.02 1.05
C VAL A 135 10.10 9.84 1.09
N LYS A 136 10.80 9.67 2.22
CA LYS A 136 11.71 8.54 2.47
C LYS A 136 10.97 7.35 3.07
N LEU A 137 11.52 6.15 2.93
CA LEU A 137 10.98 4.94 3.56
C LEU A 137 10.83 5.07 5.07
N SER A 138 11.80 5.67 5.76
CA SER A 138 11.74 5.90 7.21
C SER A 138 10.59 6.83 7.61
N GLU A 139 10.20 7.78 6.76
CA GLU A 139 9.04 8.63 7.00
C GLU A 139 7.73 7.88 6.78
N LEU A 140 7.63 7.04 5.75
CA LEU A 140 6.47 6.16 5.57
C LEU A 140 6.28 5.21 6.75
N LYS A 141 7.37 4.60 7.25
CA LYS A 141 7.35 3.80 8.48
C LYS A 141 6.80 4.63 9.66
N LYS A 142 7.25 5.86 9.87
CA LYS A 142 6.72 6.74 10.93
C LYS A 142 5.24 7.08 10.78
N ARG A 143 4.75 7.29 9.56
CA ARG A 143 3.33 7.58 9.29
C ARG A 143 2.44 6.39 9.62
N ILE A 144 2.88 5.19 9.25
CA ILE A 144 2.30 3.92 9.69
C ILE A 144 2.20 3.98 11.22
N PHE A 145 3.32 4.04 11.96
CA PHE A 145 3.31 4.07 13.44
C PHE A 145 2.39 5.13 14.07
N SER A 146 2.35 6.34 13.51
CA SER A 146 1.55 7.44 14.07
C SER A 146 0.05 7.15 14.06
N VAL A 147 -0.45 6.36 13.11
CA VAL A 147 -1.87 6.00 12.99
C VAL A 147 -2.30 5.01 14.06
N TYR A 148 -1.34 4.31 14.65
CA TYR A 148 -1.61 3.21 15.56
C TYR A 148 -1.37 3.55 17.04
N LEU A 149 -0.80 4.73 17.32
CA LEU A 149 -0.66 5.29 18.67
C LEU A 149 -1.83 6.24 19.05
N PHE A 150 -2.81 6.41 18.16
CA PHE A 150 -4.06 7.14 18.38
C PHE A 150 -5.27 6.22 18.21
#